data_AF-A0A2G7GSU3-F1
#
_entry.id   AF-A0A2G7GSU3-F1
#
_cell.length_a   1.000
_cell.length_b   1.000
_cell.length_c   1.000
_cell.angle_alpha   90.00
_cell.angle_beta   90.00
_cell.angle_gamma   90.00
#
_symmetry.space_group_name_H-M   'P 1'
#
loop_
_entity.id
_entity.type
_entity.pdbx_description
1 polymer ?
#
loop_
_entity_poly.entity_id
_entity_poly.type
_entity_poly.pdbx_seq_one_letter_code
_entity_poly.pdbx_strand_id
1 'polypeptide(L)'
;MEIWEQDSGRALSTEEHLRSIEDTVGQPFPADYLDVLRTHNAAYFERQEFPVVTPDGSEDKSVAVLLSADGDEMDAESVLGQWRTLQDEYGLEPHVVPFGMDGGGNLVCFDFSDDGEPAVVYWQHDETWPPILVADSFTEFLQQLN
;
A
#
# COMPACT_ATOMS: atom_id res chain seq x y z
N MET A 1 10.93 -18.28 0.01
CA MET A 1 9.46 -18.28 0.00
C MET A 1 9.10 -17.08 -0.85
N GLU A 2 8.64 -17.30 -2.08
CA GLU A 2 8.24 -16.19 -2.97
C GLU A 2 6.94 -15.58 -2.41
N ILE A 3 6.86 -14.25 -2.49
CA ILE A 3 5.71 -13.42 -2.08
C ILE A 3 5.10 -12.75 -3.32
N TRP A 4 5.84 -12.72 -4.43
CA TRP A 4 5.52 -11.92 -5.62
C TRP A 4 5.37 -12.85 -6.81
N GLU A 5 4.22 -12.77 -7.47
CA GLU A 5 4.04 -13.47 -8.74
C GLU A 5 4.78 -12.64 -9.79
N GLN A 6 5.80 -13.23 -10.44
CA GLN A 6 6.46 -12.55 -11.54
C GLN A 6 5.45 -12.31 -12.68
N ASP A 7 4.94 -11.09 -12.79
CA ASP A 7 4.42 -10.62 -14.07
C ASP A 7 5.55 -10.03 -14.92
N SER A 8 5.61 -10.51 -16.15
CA SER A 8 6.70 -10.40 -17.11
C SER A 8 6.72 -9.06 -17.87
N GLY A 9 6.30 -7.96 -17.24
CA GLY A 9 5.78 -6.80 -17.98
C GLY A 9 6.28 -5.39 -17.66
N ARG A 10 6.56 -5.02 -16.41
CA ARG A 10 6.91 -3.62 -16.07
C ARG A 10 8.39 -3.47 -15.69
N ALA A 11 9.00 -2.39 -16.17
CA ALA A 11 10.38 -2.04 -15.85
C ALA A 11 10.51 -1.76 -14.34
N LEU A 12 11.69 -2.04 -13.78
CA LEU A 12 12.03 -1.65 -12.41
C LEU A 12 11.77 -0.15 -12.22
N SER A 13 11.22 0.24 -11.06
CA SER A 13 11.07 1.66 -10.75
C SER A 13 12.43 2.36 -10.72
N THR A 14 12.47 3.56 -11.28
CA THR A 14 13.68 4.37 -11.29
C THR A 14 13.85 5.08 -9.95
N GLU A 15 15.08 5.38 -9.54
CA GLU A 15 15.36 6.21 -8.36
C GLU A 15 14.77 7.64 -8.48
N GLU A 16 14.40 8.07 -9.68
CA GLU A 16 13.67 9.33 -9.89
C GLU A 16 12.21 9.18 -9.47
N HIS A 17 11.54 8.11 -9.86
CA HIS A 17 10.16 7.83 -9.46
C HIS A 17 10.04 7.58 -7.95
N LEU A 18 10.95 6.79 -7.37
CA LEU A 18 10.96 6.55 -5.91
C LEU A 18 11.15 7.84 -5.11
N ARG A 19 12.00 8.76 -5.57
CA ARG A 19 12.12 10.08 -4.94
C ARG A 19 10.89 10.95 -5.20
N SER A 20 10.29 10.86 -6.38
CA SER A 20 9.09 11.63 -6.71
C SER A 20 7.93 11.29 -5.77
N ILE A 21 7.74 10.01 -5.41
CA ILE A 21 6.68 9.63 -4.45
C ILE A 21 6.98 10.19 -3.05
N GLU A 22 8.22 10.09 -2.56
CA GLU A 22 8.63 10.64 -1.26
C GLU A 22 8.49 12.17 -1.21
N ASP A 23 8.94 12.87 -2.25
CA ASP A 23 8.87 14.33 -2.35
C ASP A 23 7.42 14.83 -2.41
N THR A 24 6.52 14.07 -3.07
CA THR A 24 5.11 14.44 -3.22
C THR A 24 4.32 14.18 -1.94
N VAL A 25 4.53 13.02 -1.32
CA VAL A 25 3.91 12.64 -0.04
C VAL A 25 4.48 13.45 1.12
N GLY A 26 5.76 13.84 1.03
CA GLY A 26 6.48 14.56 2.08
C GLY A 26 6.96 13.66 3.23
N GLN A 27 7.01 12.34 3.02
CA GLN A 27 7.44 11.34 4.01
C GLN A 27 8.45 10.37 3.37
N PRO A 28 9.51 9.96 4.10
CA PRO A 28 10.40 8.90 3.65
C PRO A 28 9.72 7.53 3.81
N PHE A 29 9.71 6.72 2.75
CA PHE A 29 9.12 5.38 2.84
C PHE A 29 10.07 4.38 3.51
N PRO A 30 9.56 3.26 4.05
CA PRO A 30 10.38 2.18 4.56
C PRO A 30 11.39 1.67 3.52
N ALA A 31 12.63 1.43 3.94
CA ALA A 31 13.69 1.03 3.02
C ALA A 31 13.42 -0.34 2.37
N ASP A 32 12.83 -1.26 3.12
CA ASP A 32 12.40 -2.58 2.66
C ASP A 32 11.27 -2.50 1.63
N TYR A 33 10.33 -1.56 1.77
CA TYR A 33 9.32 -1.26 0.75
C TYR A 33 9.95 -0.71 -0.53
N LEU A 34 10.89 0.24 -0.43
CA LEU A 34 11.59 0.77 -1.60
C LEU A 34 12.40 -0.32 -2.33
N ASP A 35 13.04 -1.23 -1.60
CA ASP A 35 13.75 -2.38 -2.18
C ASP A 35 12.81 -3.33 -2.93
N VAL A 36 11.59 -3.52 -2.43
CA VAL A 36 10.54 -4.26 -3.13
C VAL A 36 10.15 -3.53 -4.42
N LEU A 37 9.87 -2.23 -4.39
CA LEU A 37 9.52 -1.47 -5.61
C LEU A 37 10.62 -1.52 -6.66
N ARG A 38 11.90 -1.51 -6.26
CA ARG A 38 13.03 -1.65 -7.20
C ARG A 38 13.01 -2.96 -7.98
N THR A 39 12.32 -3.99 -7.51
CA THR A 39 12.38 -5.34 -8.09
C THR A 39 11.02 -5.90 -8.50
N HIS A 40 9.94 -5.40 -7.91
CA HIS A 40 8.57 -5.90 -8.02
C HIS A 40 7.55 -4.75 -8.13
N ASN A 41 7.94 -3.60 -8.71
CA ASN A 41 6.99 -2.51 -8.96
C ASN A 41 5.77 -3.02 -9.75
N ALA A 42 4.57 -2.62 -9.31
CA ALA A 42 3.31 -3.04 -9.90
C ALA A 42 3.07 -4.57 -9.94
N ALA A 43 3.78 -5.36 -9.13
CA ALA A 43 3.65 -6.81 -9.12
C ALA A 43 2.42 -7.28 -8.34
N TYR A 44 1.96 -8.48 -8.67
CA TYR A 44 0.93 -9.18 -7.92
C TYR A 44 1.53 -9.91 -6.71
N PHE A 45 0.77 -9.98 -5.63
CA PHE A 45 1.11 -10.79 -4.47
C PHE A 45 0.73 -12.25 -4.76
N GLU A 46 1.63 -13.21 -4.51
CA GLU A 46 1.28 -14.65 -4.56
C GLU A 46 0.40 -15.06 -3.37
N ARG A 47 0.74 -14.53 -2.19
CA ARG A 47 -0.04 -14.67 -0.96
C ARG A 47 -0.79 -13.40 -0.73
N GLN A 48 -2.11 -13.50 -0.75
CA GLN A 48 -2.96 -12.34 -0.84
C GLN A 48 -3.74 -12.10 0.45
N GLU A 49 -3.90 -13.11 1.31
CA GLU A 49 -4.80 -13.04 2.46
C GLU A 49 -4.08 -12.62 3.75
N PHE A 50 -4.69 -11.74 4.54
CA PHE A 50 -4.22 -11.34 5.86
C PHE A 50 -5.39 -11.12 6.83
N PRO A 51 -5.21 -11.38 8.13
CA PRO A 51 -6.26 -11.19 9.12
C PRO A 51 -6.46 -9.70 9.45
N VAL A 52 -7.71 -9.29 9.63
CA VAL A 52 -8.10 -7.95 10.10
C VAL A 52 -9.13 -8.10 11.22
N VAL A 53 -8.93 -7.37 12.32
CA VAL A 53 -9.92 -7.30 13.41
C VAL A 53 -10.80 -6.07 13.18
N THR A 54 -11.95 -6.28 12.57
CA THR A 54 -12.95 -5.23 12.33
C THR A 54 -13.84 -5.03 13.57
N PRO A 55 -14.62 -3.94 13.62
CA PRO A 55 -15.66 -3.77 14.64
C PRO A 55 -16.69 -4.91 14.71
N ASP A 56 -16.91 -5.62 13.60
CA ASP A 56 -17.88 -6.72 13.50
C ASP A 56 -17.26 -8.11 13.79
N GLY A 57 -15.92 -8.21 13.84
CA GLY A 57 -15.21 -9.43 14.18
C GLY A 57 -13.88 -9.59 13.44
N SER A 58 -13.28 -10.76 13.59
CA SER A 58 -12.08 -11.10 12.81
C SER A 58 -12.50 -11.61 11.43
N GLU A 59 -11.89 -11.06 10.38
CA GLU A 59 -12.10 -11.46 9.00
C GLU A 59 -10.75 -11.56 8.28
N ASP A 60 -10.67 -12.44 7.28
CA ASP A 60 -9.55 -12.42 6.35
C ASP A 60 -9.87 -11.45 5.21
N LYS A 61 -8.94 -10.52 4.95
CA LYS A 61 -8.99 -9.57 3.83
C LYS A 61 -7.88 -9.90 2.85
N SER A 62 -7.92 -9.28 1.67
CA SER A 62 -6.94 -9.55 0.62
C SER A 62 -6.19 -8.30 0.15
N VAL A 63 -4.99 -8.51 -0.38
CA VAL A 63 -4.22 -7.59 -1.21
C VAL A 63 -3.84 -8.32 -2.49
N ALA A 64 -4.09 -7.70 -3.65
CA ALA A 64 -3.87 -8.34 -4.94
C ALA A 64 -2.60 -7.82 -5.62
N VAL A 65 -2.42 -6.50 -5.64
CA VAL A 65 -1.35 -5.84 -6.42
C VAL A 65 -0.67 -4.74 -5.61
N LEU A 66 0.64 -4.61 -5.80
CA LEU A 66 1.42 -3.48 -5.33
C LEU A 66 1.14 -2.27 -6.23
N LEU A 67 0.82 -1.12 -5.65
CA LEU A 67 0.62 0.10 -6.44
C LEU A 67 1.94 0.53 -7.11
N SER A 68 1.83 1.06 -8.32
CA SER A 68 2.97 1.52 -9.10
C SER A 68 3.58 2.79 -8.50
N ALA A 69 4.90 2.82 -8.35
CA ALA A 69 5.63 4.04 -8.02
C ALA A 69 5.90 4.92 -9.26
N ASP A 70 5.67 4.41 -10.47
CA ASP A 70 6.00 5.10 -11.73
C ASP A 70 4.85 5.97 -12.27
N GLY A 71 3.64 5.86 -11.70
CA GLY A 71 2.46 6.60 -12.14
C GLY A 71 2.28 7.93 -11.40
N ASP A 72 1.51 8.83 -12.01
CA ASP A 72 1.17 10.14 -11.44
C ASP A 72 -0.22 10.13 -10.76
N GLU A 73 -0.63 11.29 -10.24
CA GLU A 73 -1.92 11.47 -9.57
C GLU A 73 -3.17 11.17 -10.42
N MET A 74 -3.03 10.95 -11.74
CA MET A 74 -4.13 10.54 -12.63
C MET A 74 -4.13 9.04 -12.92
N ASP A 75 -3.08 8.31 -12.52
CA ASP A 75 -2.98 6.86 -12.67
C ASP A 75 -3.58 6.14 -11.46
N ALA A 76 -4.76 5.55 -11.65
CA ALA A 76 -5.48 4.83 -10.61
C ALA A 76 -4.77 3.56 -10.12
N GLU A 77 -3.74 3.06 -10.81
CA GLU A 77 -2.93 1.93 -10.35
C GLU A 77 -1.62 2.39 -9.68
N SER A 78 -1.47 3.69 -9.44
CA SER A 78 -0.27 4.26 -8.81
C SER A 78 -0.50 4.68 -7.36
N VAL A 79 0.61 4.75 -6.62
CA VAL A 79 0.63 5.28 -5.24
C VAL A 79 0.03 6.69 -5.21
N LEU A 80 0.45 7.58 -6.10
CA LEU A 80 0.00 8.98 -6.11
C LEU A 80 -1.47 9.13 -6.51
N GLY A 81 -1.95 8.36 -7.49
CA GLY A 81 -3.35 8.41 -7.91
C GLY A 81 -4.31 7.91 -6.84
N GLN A 82 -3.96 6.81 -6.16
CA GLN A 82 -4.76 6.31 -5.03
C GLN A 82 -4.67 7.24 -3.82
N TRP A 83 -3.49 7.77 -3.51
CA TRP A 83 -3.30 8.73 -2.40
C TRP A 83 -4.11 10.01 -2.59
N ARG A 84 -4.16 10.52 -3.83
CA ARG A 84 -5.02 11.65 -4.17
C ARG A 84 -6.51 11.30 -4.02
N THR A 85 -6.92 10.14 -4.52
CA THR A 85 -8.31 9.66 -4.39
C THR A 85 -8.75 9.60 -2.93
N LEU A 86 -7.92 9.03 -2.05
CA LEU A 86 -8.18 8.98 -0.61
C LEU A 86 -8.41 10.38 0.00
N GLN A 87 -7.65 11.39 -0.42
CA GLN A 87 -7.78 12.76 0.08
C GLN A 87 -8.98 13.50 -0.54
N ASP A 88 -9.08 13.51 -1.87
CA ASP A 88 -10.04 14.32 -2.61
C ASP A 88 -11.48 13.77 -2.49
N GLU A 89 -11.64 12.45 -2.49
CA GLU A 89 -12.96 11.80 -2.51
C GLU A 89 -13.40 11.31 -1.13
N TYR A 90 -12.47 10.78 -0.33
CA TYR A 90 -12.77 10.16 0.96
C TYR A 90 -12.36 11.01 2.17
N GLY A 91 -11.61 12.09 1.96
CA GLY A 91 -11.22 13.02 3.02
C GLY A 91 -10.24 12.44 4.03
N LEU A 92 -9.49 11.39 3.67
CA LEU A 92 -8.45 10.82 4.53
C LEU A 92 -7.29 11.79 4.69
N GLU A 93 -6.66 11.72 5.86
CA GLU A 93 -5.50 12.53 6.17
C GLU A 93 -4.29 12.19 5.29
N PRO A 94 -3.46 13.18 4.90
CA PRO A 94 -2.33 12.96 3.99
C PRO A 94 -1.26 11.98 4.49
N HIS A 95 -1.25 11.68 5.80
CA HIS A 95 -0.31 10.72 6.39
C HIS A 95 -0.71 9.25 6.12
N VAL A 96 -1.90 8.99 5.56
CA VAL A 96 -2.32 7.65 5.14
C VAL A 96 -2.02 7.48 3.66
N VAL A 97 -1.07 6.62 3.32
CA VAL A 97 -0.52 6.51 1.96
C VAL A 97 -0.66 5.08 1.45
N PRO A 98 -1.45 4.83 0.38
CA PRO A 98 -1.72 3.49 -0.10
C PRO A 98 -0.50 2.91 -0.82
N PHE A 99 -0.26 1.62 -0.62
CA PHE A 99 0.79 0.88 -1.34
C PHE A 99 0.29 -0.41 -1.99
N GLY A 100 -0.88 -0.91 -1.61
CA GLY A 100 -1.48 -2.10 -2.19
C GLY A 100 -2.99 -1.99 -2.31
N MET A 101 -3.57 -2.72 -3.25
CA MET A 101 -5.01 -2.77 -3.47
C MET A 101 -5.48 -4.20 -3.76
N ASP A 102 -6.76 -4.47 -3.46
CA ASP A 102 -7.38 -5.78 -3.67
C ASP A 102 -8.15 -5.92 -5.00
N GLY A 103 -8.27 -4.82 -5.76
CA GLY A 103 -9.08 -4.76 -7.00
C GLY A 103 -10.58 -4.50 -6.77
N GLY A 104 -11.06 -4.59 -5.54
CA GLY A 104 -12.40 -4.20 -5.09
C GLY A 104 -12.51 -2.76 -4.59
N GLY A 105 -11.40 -2.02 -4.60
CA GLY A 105 -11.32 -0.64 -4.12
C GLY A 105 -10.81 -0.51 -2.68
N ASN A 106 -10.54 -1.62 -1.99
CA ASN A 106 -9.94 -1.58 -0.67
C ASN A 106 -8.42 -1.44 -0.79
N LEU A 107 -7.83 -0.75 0.18
CA LEU A 107 -6.43 -0.35 0.14
C LEU A 107 -5.70 -0.81 1.39
N VAL A 108 -4.45 -1.23 1.20
CA VAL A 108 -3.48 -1.37 2.26
C VAL A 108 -2.56 -0.16 2.20
N CYS A 109 -2.43 0.53 3.33
CA CYS A 109 -1.77 1.82 3.42
C CYS A 109 -0.69 1.82 4.50
N PHE A 110 0.30 2.67 4.32
CA PHE A 110 1.14 3.15 5.41
C PHE A 110 0.40 4.23 6.19
N ASP A 111 0.58 4.23 7.50
CA ASP A 111 0.16 5.30 8.40
C ASP A 111 1.40 5.98 8.99
N PHE A 112 1.66 7.21 8.54
CA PHE A 112 2.76 8.07 8.97
C PHE A 112 2.35 9.07 10.08
N SER A 113 1.28 8.79 10.84
CA SER A 113 0.82 9.69 11.91
C SER A 113 1.78 9.81 13.10
N ASP A 114 2.59 8.78 13.34
CA ASP A 114 3.58 8.74 14.41
C ASP A 114 5.02 8.97 13.90
N ASP A 115 5.89 9.43 14.80
CA ASP A 115 7.32 9.56 14.53
C ASP A 115 7.98 8.17 14.47
N GLY A 116 8.46 7.75 13.30
CA GLY A 116 9.24 6.52 13.17
C GLY A 116 8.95 5.74 11.90
N GLU A 117 8.97 4.41 12.04
CA GLU A 117 8.57 3.49 10.97
C GLU A 117 7.04 3.48 10.87
N PRO A 118 6.45 3.69 9.68
CA PRO A 118 5.00 3.72 9.53
C PRO A 118 4.38 2.36 9.78
N ALA A 119 3.27 2.36 10.50
CA ALA A 119 2.43 1.19 10.63
C ALA A 119 1.74 0.87 9.30
N VAL A 120 1.24 -0.35 9.17
CA VAL A 120 0.40 -0.76 8.05
C VAL A 120 -1.04 -0.84 8.51
N VAL A 121 -1.92 -0.14 7.78
CA VAL A 121 -3.36 -0.08 8.03
C VAL A 121 -4.14 -0.58 6.81
N TYR A 122 -5.32 -1.13 7.05
CA TYR A 122 -6.29 -1.52 6.02
C TYR A 122 -7.43 -0.52 5.98
N TRP A 123 -7.71 0.03 4.80
CA TRP A 123 -8.84 0.90 4.55
C TRP A 123 -9.86 0.19 3.65
N GLN A 124 -11.10 0.11 4.12
CA GLN A 124 -12.20 -0.55 3.42
C GLN A 124 -13.13 0.51 2.80
N HIS A 125 -13.27 0.49 1.47
CA HIS A 125 -13.98 1.50 0.70
C HIS A 125 -15.46 1.62 1.07
N ASP A 126 -16.11 0.48 1.32
CA ASP A 126 -17.55 0.41 1.58
C ASP A 126 -17.92 0.70 3.05
N GLU A 127 -16.94 0.88 3.92
CA GLU A 127 -17.16 1.07 5.36
C GLU A 127 -16.88 2.51 5.79
N THR A 128 -17.49 2.89 6.92
CA THR A 128 -17.30 4.23 7.52
C THR A 128 -16.28 4.23 8.67
N TRP A 129 -15.60 3.11 8.88
CA TRP A 129 -14.60 2.96 9.92
C TRP A 129 -13.29 3.66 9.52
N PRO A 130 -12.52 4.16 10.50
CA PRO A 130 -11.16 4.59 10.22
C PRO A 130 -10.31 3.41 9.72
N PRO A 131 -9.18 3.67 9.04
CA PRO A 131 -8.20 2.64 8.72
C PRO A 131 -7.85 1.78 9.95
N ILE A 132 -7.75 0.47 9.76
CA ILE A 132 -7.56 -0.50 10.83
C ILE A 132 -6.10 -0.96 10.84
N LEU A 133 -5.42 -0.90 11.98
CA LEU A 133 -4.06 -1.44 12.12
C LEU A 133 -4.01 -2.92 11.79
N VAL A 134 -3.08 -3.31 10.91
CA VAL A 134 -2.86 -4.72 10.53
C VAL A 134 -1.43 -5.20 10.76
N ALA A 135 -0.43 -4.32 10.84
CA ALA A 135 0.94 -4.66 11.23
C ALA A 135 1.69 -3.40 11.67
N ASP A 136 2.75 -3.55 12.48
CA ASP A 136 3.57 -2.41 12.94
C ASP A 136 4.63 -1.99 11.90
N SER A 137 4.82 -2.77 10.82
CA SER A 137 5.79 -2.47 9.75
C SER A 137 5.43 -3.17 8.44
N PHE A 138 6.05 -2.73 7.34
CA PHE A 138 5.92 -3.39 6.03
C PHE A 138 6.40 -4.84 6.07
N THR A 139 7.57 -5.09 6.66
CA THR A 139 8.12 -6.44 6.82
C THR A 139 7.18 -7.36 7.60
N GLU A 140 6.58 -6.87 8.70
CA GLU A 140 5.62 -7.67 9.48
C GLU A 140 4.35 -7.96 8.68
N PHE A 141 3.84 -6.98 7.93
CA PHE A 141 2.70 -7.18 7.02
C PHE A 141 2.99 -8.29 6.01
N LEU A 142 4.17 -8.30 5.38
CA LEU A 142 4.55 -9.36 4.43
C LEU A 142 4.65 -10.75 5.08
N GLN A 143 5.02 -10.82 6.37
CA GLN A 143 5.19 -12.09 7.09
C GLN A 143 3.87 -12.77 7.46
N GLN A 144 2.77 -12.03 7.55
CA GLN A 144 1.45 -12.57 7.87
C GLN A 144 0.61 -12.98 6.65
N LEU A 145 1.06 -12.63 5.43
CA LEU A 145 0.37 -13.02 4.20
C LEU A 145 0.33 -14.55 4.04
N ASN A 146 -0.85 -15.10 3.74
CA ASN A 146 -1.11 -16.53 3.53
C ASN A 146 -1.36 -16.92 2.07
#